data_AF-A0A522R0P4-F1
#
_entry.id   AF-A0A522R0P4-F1
#
_cell.length_a   1.000
_cell.length_b   1.000
_cell.length_c   1.000
_cell.angle_alpha   90.00
_cell.angle_beta   90.00
_cell.angle_gamma   90.00
#
_symmetry.space_group_name_H-M   'P 1'
#
loop_
_entity.id
_entity.type
_entity.pdbx_description
1 polymer ?
#
loop_
_entity_poly.entity_id
_entity_poly.type
_entity_poly.pdbx_seq_one_letter_code
_entity_poly.pdbx_strand_id
1 'polypeptide(L)'
;MHFTVKKYITILFLVISIPAFAQHYDPGTVPKKAQRWYDKAQQTMLMTTSADRLPAIPFLQKAIDEYPGFADAYILAGSIYEKARKYSEAIPYFEKANQIDSVYFLPGYYTYAHAEAGAGNFAKAIQLINRYLQQPNLRESSQRDALQWKAHYEFGLKSEEQHIPFDPINLGDSINTADPEYFPTLPIDQKTLIFTRRVNNVKEDFFIGHLLPDSQWSLAKPLILGSQFSGNQSNGNVNSPYNEGAETISQDGKILIYTICNRPDGYGSCDIYYAVRTDSGWSRPYNIGPPINTRYWESQPCLSPDNRDLYFVSNRPGGYGGSDIYVSHLQPNGTWGKPVNLGPDINTSGDESSPFIHADNQTLYFASDGWPGVGGVDLYYSRRQPDGSWGKPTDLGYPINTIDHDGSIFVTADGRTAYFASDRSDS
;
A
#
# COMPACT_ATOMS: atom_id res chain seq x y z
N MET A 1 55.25 56.81 -53.78
CA MET A 1 54.98 55.66 -52.89
C MET A 1 54.17 56.17 -51.70
N HIS A 2 52.88 55.86 -51.65
CA HIS A 2 52.00 56.15 -50.51
C HIS A 2 52.15 55.02 -49.48
N PHE A 3 52.45 55.36 -48.23
CA PHE A 3 52.34 54.43 -47.10
C PHE A 3 51.17 54.86 -46.22
N THR A 4 50.13 54.02 -46.20
CA THR A 4 48.94 54.10 -45.35
C THR A 4 49.22 53.38 -44.03
N VAL A 5 49.16 54.11 -42.91
CA VAL A 5 49.25 53.54 -41.55
C VAL A 5 47.85 53.06 -41.14
N LYS A 6 47.65 51.74 -41.02
CA LYS A 6 46.44 51.15 -40.41
C LYS A 6 46.56 51.24 -38.88
N LYS A 7 45.64 51.97 -38.24
CA LYS A 7 45.43 51.93 -36.79
C LYS A 7 44.56 50.71 -36.44
N TYR A 8 45.09 49.79 -35.66
CA TYR A 8 44.32 48.71 -35.03
C TYR A 8 43.83 49.20 -33.66
N ILE A 9 42.50 49.22 -33.47
CA ILE A 9 41.86 49.48 -32.18
C ILE A 9 41.68 48.12 -31.50
N THR A 10 42.42 47.87 -30.43
CA THR A 10 42.25 46.70 -29.57
C THR A 10 41.13 47.01 -28.59
N ILE A 11 39.98 46.34 -28.73
CA ILE A 11 38.86 46.44 -27.77
C ILE A 11 39.17 45.51 -26.58
N LEU A 12 39.31 46.08 -25.38
CA LEU A 12 39.55 45.33 -24.15
C LEU A 12 38.18 44.97 -23.55
N PHE A 13 37.77 43.70 -23.62
CA PHE A 13 36.56 43.22 -22.93
C PHE A 13 36.84 43.10 -21.43
N LEU A 14 36.26 44.03 -20.66
CA LEU A 14 36.27 43.99 -19.20
C LEU A 14 35.20 42.99 -18.74
N VAL A 15 35.61 41.78 -18.35
CA VAL A 15 34.72 40.80 -17.71
C VAL A 15 34.51 41.24 -16.27
N ILE A 16 33.40 41.93 -16.01
CA ILE A 16 32.95 42.22 -14.64
C ILE A 16 32.35 40.94 -14.08
N SER A 17 33.13 40.19 -13.31
CA SER A 17 32.63 39.09 -12.48
C SER A 17 31.86 39.69 -11.30
N ILE A 18 30.54 39.81 -11.45
CA ILE A 18 29.65 40.11 -10.31
C ILE A 18 29.61 38.82 -9.47
N PRO A 19 30.04 38.84 -8.20
CA PRO A 19 29.82 37.70 -7.31
C PRO A 19 28.31 37.54 -7.16
N ALA A 20 27.76 36.45 -7.72
CA ALA A 20 26.41 36.02 -7.40
C ALA A 20 26.42 35.64 -5.92
N PHE A 21 25.95 36.54 -5.05
CA PHE A 21 25.61 36.17 -3.69
C PHE A 21 24.48 35.15 -3.80
N ALA A 22 24.78 33.88 -3.51
CA ALA A 22 23.73 32.90 -3.27
C ALA A 22 22.85 33.44 -2.15
N GLN A 23 21.57 33.66 -2.44
CA GLN A 23 20.61 34.16 -1.46
C GLN A 23 20.32 33.01 -0.52
N HIS A 24 20.95 33.01 0.66
CA HIS A 24 20.65 32.02 1.68
C HIS A 24 19.29 32.32 2.31
N TYR A 25 18.45 31.30 2.41
CA TYR A 25 17.18 31.41 3.10
C TYR A 25 17.42 31.55 4.61
N ASP A 26 16.86 32.60 5.21
CA ASP A 26 16.89 32.82 6.65
C ASP A 26 15.44 32.88 7.18
N PRO A 27 14.98 31.86 7.93
CA PRO A 27 13.67 31.85 8.58
C PRO A 27 13.40 33.10 9.44
N GLY A 28 14.44 33.71 10.01
CA GLY A 28 14.33 34.92 10.82
C GLY A 28 13.91 36.18 10.04
N THR A 29 14.03 36.15 8.71
CA THR A 29 13.69 37.28 7.83
C THR A 29 12.27 37.19 7.24
N VAL A 30 11.53 36.12 7.53
CA VAL A 30 10.17 35.93 7.03
C VAL A 30 9.25 37.06 7.51
N PRO A 31 8.50 37.74 6.61
CA PRO A 31 7.57 38.77 7.00
C PRO A 31 6.49 38.25 7.96
N LYS A 32 6.20 39.01 9.04
CA LYS A 32 5.20 38.63 10.06
C LYS A 32 3.83 38.22 9.48
N LYS A 33 3.44 38.81 8.35
CA LYS A 33 2.17 38.49 7.69
C LYS A 33 2.20 37.10 7.04
N ALA A 34 3.28 36.74 6.35
CA ALA A 34 3.48 35.39 5.82
C ALA A 34 3.60 34.36 6.95
N GLN A 35 4.36 34.68 8.01
CA GLN A 35 4.51 33.82 9.18
C GLN A 35 3.16 33.48 9.84
N ARG A 36 2.26 34.46 9.99
CA ARG A 36 0.92 34.22 10.56
C ARG A 36 0.10 33.19 9.77
N TRP A 37 0.22 33.20 8.45
CA TRP A 37 -0.47 32.20 7.62
C TRP A 37 0.16 30.82 7.76
N TYR A 38 1.49 30.75 7.82
CA TYR A 38 2.21 29.51 8.10
C TYR A 38 1.86 28.92 9.47
N ASP A 39 1.85 29.74 10.53
CA ASP A 39 1.45 29.31 11.87
C ASP A 39 0.01 28.78 11.89
N LYS A 40 -0.89 29.41 11.12
CA LYS A 40 -2.27 28.94 10.98
C LYS A 40 -2.36 27.60 10.26
N ALA A 41 -1.52 27.36 9.27
CA ALA A 41 -1.42 26.06 8.62
C ALA A 41 -0.98 24.99 9.63
N GLN A 42 0.06 25.25 10.42
CA GLN A 42 0.54 24.33 11.46
C GLN A 42 -0.53 24.06 12.52
N GLN A 43 -1.26 25.08 12.98
CA GLN A 43 -2.38 24.92 13.91
C GLN A 43 -3.48 24.03 13.34
N THR A 44 -3.79 24.19 12.05
CA THR A 44 -4.78 23.37 11.36
C THR A 44 -4.36 21.90 11.36
N MET A 45 -3.07 21.62 11.11
CA MET A 45 -2.53 20.25 11.14
C MET A 45 -2.56 19.59 12.52
N LEU A 46 -2.57 20.36 13.61
CA LEU A 46 -2.70 19.83 14.97
C LEU A 46 -4.13 19.39 15.29
N MET A 47 -5.12 19.85 14.52
CA MET A 47 -6.53 19.49 14.67
C MET A 47 -6.95 18.35 13.75
N THR A 48 -6.04 17.83 12.91
CA THR A 48 -6.31 16.77 11.94
C THR A 48 -5.38 15.59 12.12
N THR A 49 -5.77 14.43 11.58
CA THR A 49 -4.88 13.27 11.47
C THR A 49 -3.77 13.56 10.46
N SER A 50 -2.72 12.75 10.42
CA SER A 50 -1.61 12.93 9.45
C SER A 50 -2.06 12.85 7.99
N ALA A 51 -3.07 12.02 7.68
CA ALA A 51 -3.64 11.87 6.34
C ALA A 51 -4.56 13.05 5.96
N ASP A 52 -5.26 13.63 6.93
CA ASP A 52 -6.24 14.70 6.72
C ASP A 52 -5.64 16.12 6.77
N ARG A 53 -4.37 16.30 6.40
CA ARG A 53 -3.68 17.61 6.52
C ARG A 53 -3.89 18.54 5.33
N LEU A 54 -4.54 18.08 4.26
CA LEU A 54 -4.89 18.90 3.09
C LEU A 54 -5.60 20.24 3.43
N PRO A 55 -6.46 20.36 4.46
CA PRO A 55 -7.06 21.64 4.85
C PRO A 55 -6.06 22.73 5.26
N ALA A 56 -4.78 22.40 5.51
CA ALA A 56 -3.74 23.37 5.80
C ALA A 56 -3.17 24.04 4.53
N ILE A 57 -3.28 23.41 3.36
CA ILE A 57 -2.73 23.89 2.08
C ILE A 57 -3.19 25.33 1.74
N PRO A 58 -4.48 25.70 1.86
CA PRO A 58 -4.91 27.06 1.54
C PRO A 58 -4.24 28.14 2.40
N PHE A 59 -3.80 27.82 3.62
CA PHE A 59 -3.04 28.75 4.47
C PHE A 59 -1.58 28.83 4.05
N LEU A 60 -0.97 27.72 3.64
CA LEU A 60 0.38 27.71 3.09
C LEU A 60 0.45 28.49 1.77
N GLN A 61 -0.55 28.36 0.90
CA GLN A 61 -0.62 29.16 -0.31
C GLN A 61 -0.65 30.66 -0.01
N LYS A 62 -1.44 31.09 0.98
CA LYS A 62 -1.43 32.49 1.44
C LYS A 62 -0.08 32.92 1.99
N ALA A 63 0.63 32.05 2.72
CA ALA A 63 1.97 32.36 3.19
C ALA A 63 2.96 32.56 2.04
N ILE A 64 2.87 31.70 1.02
CA ILE A 64 3.68 31.75 -0.21
C ILE A 64 3.36 33.01 -1.04
N ASP A 65 2.08 33.37 -1.20
CA ASP A 65 1.66 34.56 -1.93
C ASP A 65 2.17 35.85 -1.28
N GLU A 66 2.23 35.89 0.06
CA GLU A 66 2.77 37.02 0.82
C GLU A 66 4.31 37.06 0.78
N TYR A 67 4.98 35.91 0.70
CA TYR A 67 6.43 35.81 0.61
C TYR A 67 6.86 34.64 -0.29
N PRO A 68 7.09 34.88 -1.60
CA PRO A 68 7.43 33.81 -2.54
C PRO A 68 8.76 33.10 -2.28
N GLY A 69 9.61 33.63 -1.40
CA GLY A 69 10.86 33.03 -0.92
C GLY A 69 10.72 32.19 0.35
N PHE A 70 9.50 31.91 0.82
CA PHE A 70 9.26 31.19 2.07
C PHE A 70 9.51 29.68 1.94
N ALA A 71 10.77 29.26 1.97
CA ALA A 71 11.17 27.86 1.75
C ALA A 71 10.41 26.86 2.66
N ASP A 72 10.25 27.16 3.95
CA ASP A 72 9.53 26.27 4.89
C ASP A 72 8.06 26.06 4.50
N ALA A 73 7.39 27.06 3.92
CA ALA A 73 6.01 26.94 3.48
C ALA A 73 5.90 25.99 2.28
N TYR A 74 6.84 26.05 1.34
CA TYR A 74 6.92 25.10 0.22
C TYR A 74 7.25 23.68 0.71
N ILE A 75 8.26 23.52 1.57
CA ILE A 75 8.63 22.20 2.14
C ILE A 75 7.43 21.56 2.83
N LEU A 76 6.70 22.34 3.63
CA LEU A 76 5.54 21.84 4.36
C LEU A 76 4.37 21.50 3.42
N ALA A 77 4.10 22.33 2.41
CA ALA A 77 3.07 22.04 1.41
C ALA A 77 3.37 20.77 0.63
N GLY A 78 4.59 20.61 0.13
CA GLY A 78 5.04 19.39 -0.55
C GLY A 78 4.91 18.16 0.34
N SER A 79 5.33 18.27 1.61
CA SER A 79 5.22 17.15 2.58
C SER A 79 3.78 16.76 2.89
N ILE A 80 2.84 17.72 2.91
CA ILE A 80 1.42 17.44 3.12
C ILE A 80 0.84 16.68 1.92
N TYR A 81 1.15 17.12 0.70
CA TYR A 81 0.71 16.43 -0.51
C TYR A 81 1.32 15.02 -0.62
N GLU A 82 2.61 14.87 -0.32
CA GLU A 82 3.29 13.56 -0.31
C GLU A 82 2.66 12.60 0.71
N LYS A 83 2.37 13.06 1.93
CA LYS A 83 1.68 12.24 2.95
C LYS A 83 0.24 11.89 2.57
N ALA A 84 -0.37 12.67 1.69
CA ALA A 84 -1.67 12.38 1.10
C ALA A 84 -1.57 11.56 -0.20
N ARG A 85 -0.37 11.06 -0.56
CA ARG A 85 -0.05 10.32 -1.80
C ARG A 85 -0.35 11.09 -3.08
N LYS A 86 -0.45 12.41 -2.98
CA LYS A 86 -0.63 13.33 -4.12
C LYS A 86 0.72 13.77 -4.65
N TYR A 87 1.44 12.80 -5.21
CA TYR A 87 2.85 12.94 -5.53
C TYR A 87 3.11 14.00 -6.60
N SER A 88 2.31 14.00 -7.66
CA SER A 88 2.38 14.99 -8.74
C SER A 88 2.16 16.42 -8.24
N GLU A 89 1.26 16.62 -7.27
CA GLU A 89 1.02 17.91 -6.64
C GLU A 89 2.13 18.32 -5.66
N ALA A 90 2.82 17.36 -5.03
CA ALA A 90 3.91 17.62 -4.10
C ALA A 90 5.17 18.14 -4.80
N ILE A 91 5.51 17.57 -5.96
CA ILE A 91 6.77 17.80 -6.69
C ILE A 91 7.06 19.30 -6.94
N PRO A 92 6.13 20.12 -7.48
CA PRO A 92 6.40 21.54 -7.74
C PRO A 92 6.78 22.34 -6.49
N TYR A 93 6.25 21.98 -5.32
CA TYR A 93 6.61 22.64 -4.07
C TYR A 93 8.04 22.30 -3.65
N PHE A 94 8.45 21.03 -3.77
CA PHE A 94 9.82 20.62 -3.49
C PHE A 94 10.83 21.22 -4.46
N GLU A 95 10.51 21.25 -5.76
CA GLU A 95 11.32 21.93 -6.77
C GLU A 95 11.53 23.39 -6.41
N LYS A 96 10.46 24.08 -5.99
CA LYS A 96 10.54 25.50 -5.64
C LYS A 96 11.33 25.73 -4.35
N ALA A 97 11.16 24.91 -3.32
CA ALA A 97 11.96 24.98 -2.10
C ALA A 97 13.46 24.77 -2.38
N ASN A 98 13.79 23.78 -3.20
CA ASN A 98 15.16 23.50 -3.63
C ASN A 98 15.76 24.66 -4.46
N GLN A 99 14.97 25.33 -5.29
CA GLN A 99 15.41 26.52 -6.04
C GLN A 99 15.67 27.73 -5.13
N ILE A 100 14.93 27.89 -4.03
CA ILE A 100 15.13 28.99 -3.08
C ILE A 100 16.47 28.85 -2.38
N ASP A 101 16.73 27.68 -1.76
CA ASP A 101 18.03 27.39 -1.15
C ASP A 101 18.24 25.86 -1.05
N SER A 102 19.01 25.31 -1.99
CA SER A 102 19.34 23.87 -2.04
C SER A 102 20.16 23.37 -0.84
N VAL A 103 20.86 24.24 -0.12
CA VAL A 103 21.64 23.88 1.08
C VAL A 103 20.70 23.79 2.27
N TYR A 104 19.79 24.76 2.42
CA TYR A 104 18.74 24.71 3.43
C TYR A 104 17.79 23.53 3.20
N PHE A 105 17.48 23.23 1.94
CA PHE A 105 16.57 22.14 1.55
C PHE A 105 17.16 20.74 1.70
N LEU A 106 18.44 20.58 2.04
CA LEU A 106 19.13 19.28 2.07
C LEU A 106 18.36 18.14 2.78
N PRO A 107 17.70 18.34 3.93
CA PRO A 107 16.87 17.30 4.56
C PRO A 107 15.63 16.91 3.74
N GLY A 108 15.08 17.84 2.95
CA GLY A 108 13.88 17.67 2.15
C GLY A 108 14.07 16.77 0.92
N TYR A 109 15.32 16.49 0.50
CA TYR A 109 15.59 15.57 -0.60
C TYR A 109 15.09 14.15 -0.36
N TYR A 110 14.98 13.71 0.91
CA TYR A 110 14.41 12.41 1.26
C TYR A 110 12.95 12.31 0.83
N THR A 111 12.11 13.25 1.29
CA THR A 111 10.68 13.28 0.96
C THR A 111 10.44 13.62 -0.50
N TYR A 112 11.28 14.47 -1.08
CA TYR A 112 11.20 14.78 -2.50
C TYR A 112 11.52 13.57 -3.38
N ALA A 113 12.54 12.77 -3.03
CA ALA A 113 12.82 11.52 -3.73
C ALA A 113 11.63 10.56 -3.69
N HIS A 114 10.98 10.43 -2.53
CA HIS A 114 9.80 9.58 -2.38
C HIS A 114 8.63 10.07 -3.27
N ALA A 115 8.38 11.37 -3.31
CA ALA A 115 7.36 11.94 -4.19
C ALA A 115 7.66 11.72 -5.68
N GLU A 116 8.93 11.85 -6.10
CA GLU A 116 9.31 11.54 -7.48
C GLU A 116 9.09 10.06 -7.80
N ALA A 117 9.45 9.14 -6.90
CA ALA A 117 9.21 7.70 -7.10
C ALA A 117 7.71 7.37 -7.16
N GLY A 118 6.89 7.98 -6.30
CA GLY A 118 5.44 7.82 -6.33
C GLY A 118 4.78 8.37 -7.59
N ALA A 119 5.42 9.33 -8.28
CA ALA A 119 5.02 9.78 -9.61
C ALA A 119 5.61 8.93 -10.76
N GLY A 120 6.29 7.81 -10.45
CA GLY A 120 6.97 6.94 -11.42
C GLY A 120 8.34 7.43 -11.86
N ASN A 121 8.87 8.54 -11.34
CA ASN A 121 10.15 9.10 -11.76
C ASN A 121 11.34 8.48 -11.00
N PHE A 122 11.50 7.15 -11.05
CA PHE A 122 12.49 6.42 -10.24
C PHE A 122 13.95 6.89 -10.47
N ALA A 123 14.33 7.16 -11.72
CA ALA A 123 15.67 7.67 -12.02
C ALA A 123 15.96 9.01 -11.31
N LYS A 124 14.95 9.89 -11.20
CA LYS A 124 15.06 11.16 -10.50
C LYS A 124 15.07 10.95 -8.99
N ALA A 125 14.23 10.07 -8.48
CA ALA A 125 14.20 9.69 -7.06
C ALA A 125 15.58 9.20 -6.58
N ILE A 126 16.24 8.33 -7.36
CA ILE A 126 17.60 7.84 -7.07
C ILE A 126 18.61 9.00 -6.99
N GLN A 127 18.54 9.98 -7.89
CA GLN A 127 19.44 11.14 -7.84
C GLN A 127 19.23 11.96 -6.56
N LEU A 128 17.98 12.19 -6.17
CA LEU A 128 17.61 12.99 -5.00
C LEU A 128 17.97 12.28 -3.70
N ILE A 129 17.70 10.97 -3.56
CA ILE A 129 18.05 10.24 -2.34
C ILE A 129 19.57 10.12 -2.17
N ASN A 130 20.34 10.01 -3.27
CA ASN A 130 21.79 10.10 -3.22
C ASN A 130 22.28 11.48 -2.75
N ARG A 131 21.54 12.56 -3.06
CA ARG A 131 21.85 13.89 -2.54
C ARG A 131 21.58 14.00 -1.04
N TYR A 132 20.47 13.42 -0.56
CA TYR A 132 20.17 13.31 0.87
C TYR A 132 21.27 12.55 1.63
N LEU A 133 21.74 11.43 1.08
CA LEU A 133 22.79 10.59 1.66
C LEU A 133 24.16 11.29 1.78
N GLN A 134 24.38 12.41 1.08
CA GLN A 134 25.59 13.23 1.20
C GLN A 134 25.57 14.17 2.42
N GLN A 135 24.47 14.23 3.16
CA GLN A 135 24.33 15.13 4.31
C GLN A 135 25.37 14.81 5.40
N PRO A 136 26.11 15.82 5.91
CA PRO A 136 27.03 15.61 7.01
C PRO A 136 26.29 15.20 8.28
N ASN A 137 26.88 14.29 9.06
CA ASN A 137 26.34 13.82 10.35
C ASN A 137 24.93 13.22 10.26
N LEU A 138 24.60 12.58 9.14
CA LEU A 138 23.35 11.82 9.01
C LEU A 138 23.34 10.68 10.03
N ARG A 139 22.22 10.52 10.75
CA ARG A 139 22.05 9.43 11.73
C ARG A 139 22.09 8.09 11.01
N GLU A 140 22.69 7.06 11.63
CA GLU A 140 22.75 5.71 11.05
C GLU A 140 21.38 5.16 10.68
N SER A 141 20.34 5.40 11.50
CA SER A 141 18.97 4.99 11.18
C SER A 141 18.47 5.65 9.89
N SER A 142 18.60 6.97 9.78
CA SER A 142 18.20 7.72 8.58
C SER A 142 18.99 7.31 7.34
N GLN A 143 20.25 6.94 7.50
CA GLN A 143 21.05 6.39 6.41
C GLN A 143 20.54 5.02 5.96
N ARG A 144 20.20 4.11 6.90
CA ARG A 144 19.62 2.81 6.58
C ARG A 144 18.29 2.97 5.85
N ASP A 145 17.38 3.79 6.38
CA ASP A 145 16.06 4.04 5.79
C ASP A 145 16.20 4.60 4.36
N ALA A 146 17.10 5.57 4.15
CA ALA A 146 17.35 6.12 2.81
C ALA A 146 18.00 5.12 1.84
N LEU A 147 18.86 4.22 2.33
CA LEU A 147 19.43 3.15 1.52
C LEU A 147 18.38 2.09 1.15
N GLN A 148 17.44 1.80 2.05
CA GLN A 148 16.31 0.92 1.77
C GLN A 148 15.44 1.51 0.67
N TRP A 149 14.98 2.76 0.81
CA TRP A 149 14.21 3.44 -0.24
C TRP A 149 14.97 3.54 -1.56
N LYS A 150 16.28 3.78 -1.52
CA LYS A 150 17.09 3.76 -2.73
C LYS A 150 17.03 2.39 -3.43
N ALA A 151 17.11 1.28 -2.69
CA ALA A 151 17.00 -0.06 -3.26
C ALA A 151 15.63 -0.29 -3.91
N HIS A 152 14.55 0.18 -3.27
CA HIS A 152 13.20 0.17 -3.85
C HIS A 152 13.13 0.95 -5.16
N TYR A 153 13.70 2.16 -5.21
CA TYR A 153 13.72 2.96 -6.45
C TYR A 153 14.56 2.30 -7.56
N GLU A 154 15.68 1.69 -7.22
CA GLU A 154 16.51 0.93 -8.17
C GLU A 154 15.78 -0.31 -8.71
N PHE A 155 14.98 -0.96 -7.86
CA PHE A 155 14.11 -2.06 -8.26
C PHE A 155 13.01 -1.56 -9.22
N GLY A 156 12.29 -0.50 -8.84
CA GLY A 156 11.25 0.12 -9.68
C GLY A 156 11.77 0.50 -11.06
N LEU A 157 12.91 1.20 -11.13
CA LEU A 157 13.57 1.57 -12.39
C LEU A 157 13.89 0.34 -13.25
N LYS A 158 14.38 -0.75 -12.65
CA LYS A 158 14.65 -1.99 -13.38
C LYS A 158 13.35 -2.67 -13.84
N SER A 159 12.29 -2.57 -13.06
CA SER A 159 10.99 -3.12 -13.42
C SER A 159 10.35 -2.39 -14.60
N GLU A 160 10.54 -1.06 -14.73
CA GLU A 160 10.07 -0.29 -15.89
C GLU A 160 10.61 -0.86 -17.22
N GLU A 161 11.85 -1.37 -17.23
CA GLU A 161 12.45 -1.98 -18.42
C GLU A 161 11.71 -3.24 -18.90
N GLN A 162 10.93 -3.88 -18.01
CA GLN A 162 10.15 -5.08 -18.34
C GLN A 162 8.87 -4.75 -19.10
N HIS A 163 8.43 -3.48 -19.11
CA HIS A 163 7.23 -3.00 -19.81
C HIS A 163 5.99 -3.87 -19.53
N ILE A 164 5.73 -4.14 -18.23
CA ILE A 164 4.59 -4.95 -17.79
C ILE A 164 3.29 -4.29 -18.28
N PRO A 165 2.48 -4.96 -19.12
CA PRO A 165 1.20 -4.41 -19.56
C PRO A 165 0.29 -4.22 -18.35
N PHE A 166 -0.18 -3.01 -18.16
CA PHE A 166 -0.98 -2.66 -17.01
C PHE A 166 -2.00 -1.58 -17.36
N ASP A 167 -3.27 -1.92 -17.22
CA ASP A 167 -4.43 -1.06 -17.51
C ASP A 167 -5.53 -1.44 -16.50
N PRO A 168 -5.38 -1.04 -15.22
CA PRO A 168 -6.32 -1.42 -14.18
C PRO A 168 -7.65 -0.72 -14.42
N ILE A 169 -8.75 -1.43 -14.16
CA ILE A 169 -10.10 -0.90 -14.34
C ILE A 169 -10.73 -0.77 -12.96
N ASN A 170 -11.01 0.48 -12.56
CA ASN A 170 -11.87 0.74 -11.41
C ASN A 170 -13.26 0.12 -11.65
N LEU A 171 -13.79 -0.62 -10.68
CA LEU A 171 -15.06 -1.34 -10.81
C LEU A 171 -16.29 -0.42 -10.70
N GLY A 172 -16.07 0.88 -10.53
CA GLY A 172 -17.06 1.96 -10.46
C GLY A 172 -17.76 2.03 -9.11
N ASP A 173 -18.53 3.11 -8.88
CA ASP A 173 -19.19 3.45 -7.61
C ASP A 173 -20.15 2.39 -7.05
N SER A 174 -20.46 1.35 -7.84
CA SER A 174 -21.22 0.20 -7.37
C SER A 174 -20.39 -0.72 -6.48
N ILE A 175 -19.09 -0.83 -6.74
CA ILE A 175 -18.15 -1.59 -5.93
C ILE A 175 -17.22 -0.64 -5.19
N ASN A 176 -16.56 0.28 -5.90
CA ASN A 176 -15.54 1.15 -5.34
C ASN A 176 -16.12 2.38 -4.63
N THR A 177 -15.67 2.63 -3.39
CA THR A 177 -16.08 3.82 -2.62
C THR A 177 -14.87 4.62 -2.16
N ALA A 178 -15.10 5.68 -1.39
CA ALA A 178 -14.02 6.42 -0.73
C ALA A 178 -13.43 5.68 0.49
N ASP A 179 -14.11 4.64 0.98
CA ASP A 179 -13.61 3.79 2.06
C ASP A 179 -12.62 2.75 1.49
N PRO A 180 -11.57 2.37 2.25
CA PRO A 180 -10.65 1.32 1.83
C PRO A 180 -11.36 -0.03 1.60
N GLU A 181 -11.06 -0.68 0.49
CA GLU A 181 -11.66 -1.95 0.06
C GLU A 181 -10.59 -2.92 -0.44
N TYR A 182 -10.60 -4.15 0.06
CA TYR A 182 -9.51 -5.11 -0.12
C TYR A 182 -9.98 -6.55 0.16
N PHE A 183 -9.10 -7.52 -0.04
CA PHE A 183 -9.41 -8.97 0.00
C PHE A 183 -10.58 -9.39 -0.92
N PRO A 184 -10.55 -9.07 -2.23
CA PRO A 184 -11.57 -9.55 -3.13
C PRO A 184 -11.53 -11.08 -3.24
N THR A 185 -12.69 -11.73 -3.28
CA THR A 185 -12.81 -13.17 -3.55
C THR A 185 -14.02 -13.47 -4.42
N LEU A 186 -13.86 -14.41 -5.35
CA LEU A 186 -14.94 -14.89 -6.21
C LEU A 186 -15.00 -16.43 -6.19
N PRO A 187 -16.21 -17.03 -6.24
CA PRO A 187 -16.37 -18.44 -6.59
C PRO A 187 -15.98 -18.71 -8.05
N ILE A 188 -15.90 -19.99 -8.44
CA ILE A 188 -15.48 -20.42 -9.78
C ILE A 188 -16.41 -19.89 -10.90
N ASP A 189 -17.66 -19.59 -10.58
CA ASP A 189 -18.63 -19.05 -11.55
C ASP A 189 -18.43 -17.55 -11.85
N GLN A 190 -17.59 -16.87 -11.05
CA GLN A 190 -17.21 -15.46 -11.18
C GLN A 190 -18.39 -14.49 -11.20
N LYS A 191 -19.56 -14.90 -10.67
CA LYS A 191 -20.78 -14.07 -10.68
C LYS A 191 -21.01 -13.31 -9.38
N THR A 192 -20.23 -13.62 -8.36
CA THR A 192 -20.30 -13.01 -7.04
C THR A 192 -18.91 -12.55 -6.63
N LEU A 193 -18.81 -11.27 -6.28
CA LEU A 193 -17.64 -10.68 -5.66
C LEU A 193 -17.97 -10.43 -4.19
N ILE A 194 -17.15 -10.96 -3.30
CA ILE A 194 -17.14 -10.61 -1.87
C ILE A 194 -15.82 -9.89 -1.62
N PHE A 195 -15.87 -8.82 -0.84
CA PHE A 195 -14.68 -8.05 -0.44
C PHE A 195 -14.86 -7.48 0.97
N THR A 196 -13.75 -7.20 1.63
CA THR A 196 -13.71 -6.42 2.87
C THR A 196 -13.78 -4.93 2.54
N ARG A 197 -14.63 -4.17 3.24
CA ARG A 197 -14.64 -2.70 3.23
C ARG A 197 -14.45 -2.18 4.64
N ARG A 198 -13.55 -1.21 4.82
CA ARG A 198 -13.37 -0.50 6.10
C ARG A 198 -14.26 0.74 6.16
N VAL A 199 -15.49 0.54 6.63
CA VAL A 199 -16.54 1.54 6.68
C VAL A 199 -16.13 2.74 7.54
N ASN A 200 -16.18 3.95 6.95
CA ASN A 200 -15.73 5.21 7.54
C ASN A 200 -14.29 5.15 8.10
N ASN A 201 -13.45 4.28 7.53
CA ASN A 201 -12.09 3.99 8.00
C ASN A 201 -12.00 3.51 9.47
N VAL A 202 -13.08 2.93 10.01
CA VAL A 202 -13.14 2.47 11.43
C VAL A 202 -13.32 0.97 11.54
N LYS A 203 -14.30 0.40 10.83
CA LYS A 203 -14.74 -0.98 11.03
C LYS A 203 -14.77 -1.72 9.70
N GLU A 204 -14.11 -2.87 9.68
CA GLU A 204 -14.12 -3.79 8.56
C GLU A 204 -15.40 -4.63 8.62
N ASP A 205 -16.07 -4.69 7.46
CA ASP A 205 -17.27 -5.46 7.21
C ASP A 205 -17.17 -6.03 5.79
N PHE A 206 -17.78 -7.19 5.54
CA PHE A 206 -17.84 -7.74 4.19
C PHE A 206 -18.99 -7.16 3.39
N PHE A 207 -18.73 -6.94 2.11
CA PHE A 207 -19.68 -6.49 1.12
C PHE A 207 -19.75 -7.49 -0.02
N ILE A 208 -20.92 -7.56 -0.67
CA ILE A 208 -21.18 -8.47 -1.76
C ILE A 208 -21.78 -7.72 -2.95
N GLY A 209 -21.21 -7.98 -4.13
CA GLY A 209 -21.70 -7.53 -5.43
C GLY A 209 -21.97 -8.72 -6.36
N HIS A 210 -22.86 -8.53 -7.33
CA HIS A 210 -23.21 -9.54 -8.32
C HIS A 210 -22.98 -9.02 -9.74
N LEU A 211 -22.40 -9.85 -10.58
CA LEU A 211 -22.24 -9.55 -11.99
C LEU A 211 -23.60 -9.66 -12.70
N LEU A 212 -24.03 -8.57 -13.31
CA LEU A 212 -25.29 -8.45 -14.04
C LEU A 212 -25.14 -8.93 -15.49
N PRO A 213 -26.26 -9.24 -16.20
CA PRO A 213 -26.21 -9.73 -17.59
C PRO A 213 -25.54 -8.78 -18.59
N ASP A 214 -25.46 -7.49 -18.28
CA ASP A 214 -24.77 -6.46 -19.06
C ASP A 214 -23.27 -6.32 -18.71
N SER A 215 -22.73 -7.27 -17.93
CA SER A 215 -21.35 -7.29 -17.43
C SER A 215 -20.99 -6.14 -16.49
N GLN A 216 -21.99 -5.47 -15.91
CA GLN A 216 -21.79 -4.49 -14.84
C GLN A 216 -21.93 -5.14 -13.47
N TRP A 217 -21.24 -4.60 -12.46
CA TRP A 217 -21.45 -5.00 -11.07
C TRP A 217 -22.68 -4.31 -10.49
N SER A 218 -23.51 -5.06 -9.77
CA SER A 218 -24.58 -4.49 -8.97
C SER A 218 -24.01 -3.66 -7.81
N LEU A 219 -24.73 -2.64 -7.35
CA LEU A 219 -24.41 -1.92 -6.11
C LEU A 219 -24.15 -2.90 -4.96
N ALA A 220 -22.93 -2.86 -4.42
CA ALA A 220 -22.48 -3.69 -3.33
C ALA A 220 -23.29 -3.41 -2.07
N LYS A 221 -23.65 -4.48 -1.36
CA LYS A 221 -24.40 -4.41 -0.10
C LYS A 221 -23.64 -5.13 0.99
N PRO A 222 -23.82 -4.76 2.27
CA PRO A 222 -23.28 -5.55 3.37
C PRO A 222 -23.69 -7.01 3.23
N LEU A 223 -22.74 -7.93 3.37
CA LEU A 223 -23.01 -9.36 3.32
C LEU A 223 -23.83 -9.76 4.55
N ILE A 224 -25.00 -10.32 4.30
CA ILE A 224 -25.91 -10.82 5.35
C ILE A 224 -26.02 -12.34 5.22
N LEU A 225 -25.77 -13.06 6.31
CA LEU A 225 -26.13 -14.48 6.39
C LEU A 225 -27.63 -14.65 6.59
N GLY A 226 -28.19 -15.65 5.91
CA GLY A 226 -29.63 -15.83 5.63
C GLY A 226 -30.64 -15.48 6.74
N SER A 227 -31.85 -15.15 6.27
CA SER A 227 -32.97 -14.60 7.03
C SER A 227 -33.51 -15.54 8.12
N GLN A 228 -33.17 -15.33 9.40
CA GLN A 228 -34.03 -15.59 10.59
C GLN A 228 -33.33 -15.41 11.95
N PHE A 229 -32.29 -14.58 12.08
CA PHE A 229 -31.87 -14.09 13.40
C PHE A 229 -32.65 -12.83 13.81
N SER A 230 -33.97 -12.83 13.59
CA SER A 230 -34.91 -11.84 14.15
C SER A 230 -35.11 -12.15 15.64
N GLY A 231 -34.08 -11.88 16.42
CA GLY A 231 -34.03 -12.14 17.84
C GLY A 231 -32.94 -11.32 18.50
N ASN A 232 -32.88 -10.02 18.20
CA ASN A 232 -32.15 -9.02 18.98
C ASN A 232 -30.69 -9.35 19.38
N GLN A 233 -30.00 -10.22 18.65
CA GLN A 233 -28.60 -10.55 18.91
C GLN A 233 -27.80 -10.66 17.60
N SER A 234 -26.86 -9.73 17.51
CA SER A 234 -25.65 -9.62 16.70
C SER A 234 -24.79 -10.89 16.49
N ASN A 235 -25.26 -12.09 16.84
CA ASN A 235 -24.42 -13.30 16.95
C ASN A 235 -24.55 -14.28 15.75
N GLY A 236 -25.36 -13.97 14.74
CA GLY A 236 -25.63 -14.87 13.61
C GLY A 236 -25.25 -14.34 12.22
N ASN A 237 -24.87 -13.07 12.11
CA ASN A 237 -24.43 -12.48 10.84
C ASN A 237 -22.90 -12.59 10.68
N VAL A 238 -22.38 -12.56 9.45
CA VAL A 238 -20.93 -12.49 9.23
C VAL A 238 -20.43 -11.14 9.76
N ASN A 239 -21.08 -10.05 9.35
CA ASN A 239 -20.80 -8.72 9.89
C ASN A 239 -21.43 -8.60 11.28
N SER A 240 -20.60 -8.52 12.30
CA SER A 240 -21.02 -8.41 13.70
C SER A 240 -20.57 -7.07 14.30
N PRO A 241 -20.75 -6.79 15.59
CA PRO A 241 -20.17 -5.60 16.22
C PRO A 241 -18.65 -5.60 16.28
N TYR A 242 -18.00 -6.73 15.99
CA TYR A 242 -16.55 -6.88 15.96
C TYR A 242 -15.97 -6.49 14.60
N ASN A 243 -14.65 -6.59 14.46
CA ASN A 243 -13.97 -6.28 13.21
C ASN A 243 -13.83 -7.56 12.39
N GLU A 244 -14.42 -7.59 11.20
CA GLU A 244 -14.37 -8.73 10.29
C GLU A 244 -13.70 -8.36 8.96
N GLY A 245 -12.71 -9.15 8.56
CA GLY A 245 -11.96 -8.89 7.33
C GLY A 245 -11.28 -10.14 6.79
N ALA A 246 -10.69 -9.99 5.61
CA ALA A 246 -9.88 -10.99 4.94
C ALA A 246 -10.60 -12.34 4.80
N GLU A 247 -11.62 -12.35 3.96
CA GLU A 247 -12.42 -13.51 3.64
C GLU A 247 -11.93 -14.24 2.40
N THR A 248 -12.29 -15.52 2.33
CA THR A 248 -12.16 -16.36 1.15
C THR A 248 -13.42 -17.22 1.01
N ILE A 249 -13.92 -17.35 -0.21
CA ILE A 249 -15.01 -18.25 -0.53
C ILE A 249 -14.49 -19.47 -1.30
N SER A 250 -14.94 -20.67 -0.93
CA SER A 250 -14.58 -21.89 -1.66
C SER A 250 -15.02 -21.77 -3.12
N GLN A 251 -14.31 -22.46 -4.01
CA GLN A 251 -14.58 -22.43 -5.45
C GLN A 251 -16.02 -22.84 -5.78
N ASP A 252 -16.62 -23.73 -5.01
CA ASP A 252 -18.02 -24.14 -5.17
C ASP A 252 -19.04 -23.21 -4.49
N GLY A 253 -18.60 -22.12 -3.88
CA GLY A 253 -19.44 -21.09 -3.27
C GLY A 253 -20.15 -21.54 -1.99
N LYS A 254 -19.68 -22.60 -1.33
CA LYS A 254 -20.36 -23.22 -0.17
C LYS A 254 -19.70 -22.97 1.18
N ILE A 255 -18.43 -22.60 1.22
CA ILE A 255 -17.70 -22.35 2.47
C ILE A 255 -17.14 -20.94 2.39
N LEU A 256 -17.48 -20.10 3.36
CA LEU A 256 -16.84 -18.80 3.56
C LEU A 256 -15.93 -18.93 4.79
N ILE A 257 -14.64 -18.66 4.65
CA ILE A 257 -13.66 -18.66 5.74
C ILE A 257 -13.12 -17.24 5.85
N TYR A 258 -13.00 -16.72 7.07
CA TYR A 258 -12.70 -15.30 7.28
C TYR A 258 -12.17 -15.01 8.68
N THR A 259 -11.67 -13.80 8.90
CA THR A 259 -11.12 -13.37 10.19
C THR A 259 -12.16 -12.60 11.00
N ILE A 260 -12.21 -12.84 12.31
CA ILE A 260 -12.91 -11.96 13.27
C ILE A 260 -11.94 -11.61 14.41
N CYS A 261 -11.85 -10.32 14.75
CA CYS A 261 -10.99 -9.84 15.82
C CYS A 261 -11.74 -9.51 17.12
N ASN A 262 -11.10 -9.79 18.25
CA ASN A 262 -11.55 -9.47 19.61
C ASN A 262 -12.93 -10.01 19.99
N ARG A 263 -13.33 -11.13 19.37
CA ARG A 263 -14.60 -11.78 19.67
C ARG A 263 -14.48 -12.59 20.98
N PRO A 264 -15.44 -12.50 21.92
CA PRO A 264 -15.34 -13.16 23.23
C PRO A 264 -15.25 -14.69 23.21
N ASP A 265 -15.69 -15.33 22.12
CA ASP A 265 -15.58 -16.78 21.91
C ASP A 265 -14.30 -17.19 21.14
N GLY A 266 -13.38 -16.24 20.92
CA GLY A 266 -12.09 -16.46 20.29
C GLY A 266 -11.00 -16.91 21.27
N TYR A 267 -9.90 -17.42 20.70
CA TYR A 267 -8.71 -17.85 21.40
C TYR A 267 -7.67 -16.73 21.52
N GLY A 268 -7.55 -15.87 20.49
CA GLY A 268 -6.57 -14.80 20.38
C GLY A 268 -7.16 -13.43 20.04
N SER A 269 -6.30 -12.51 19.59
CA SER A 269 -6.72 -11.15 19.21
C SER A 269 -7.50 -11.12 17.89
N CYS A 270 -7.14 -12.01 16.96
CA CYS A 270 -7.90 -12.29 15.75
C CYS A 270 -7.83 -13.78 15.48
N ASP A 271 -8.97 -14.32 15.08
CA ASP A 271 -9.20 -15.75 14.94
C ASP A 271 -9.87 -16.02 13.58
N ILE A 272 -9.62 -17.21 13.03
CA ILE A 272 -10.25 -17.68 11.80
C ILE A 272 -11.59 -18.35 12.12
N TYR A 273 -12.63 -17.95 11.42
CA TYR A 273 -13.98 -18.49 11.47
C TYR A 273 -14.39 -19.02 10.11
N TYR A 274 -15.42 -19.88 10.07
CA TYR A 274 -16.05 -20.28 8.83
C TYR A 274 -17.59 -20.32 8.95
N ALA A 275 -18.25 -20.15 7.81
CA ALA A 275 -19.69 -20.33 7.64
C ALA A 275 -19.94 -21.21 6.42
N VAL A 276 -20.99 -22.03 6.47
CA VAL A 276 -21.36 -22.97 5.41
C VAL A 276 -22.69 -22.54 4.79
N ARG A 277 -22.78 -22.54 3.47
CA ARG A 277 -24.01 -22.26 2.74
C ARG A 277 -24.97 -23.44 2.86
N THR A 278 -26.19 -23.15 3.30
CA THR A 278 -27.31 -24.08 3.41
C THR A 278 -28.44 -23.65 2.49
N ASP A 279 -29.47 -24.49 2.34
CA ASP A 279 -30.68 -24.17 1.56
C ASP A 279 -31.41 -22.92 2.09
N SER A 280 -31.27 -22.64 3.41
CA SER A 280 -31.83 -21.46 4.08
C SER A 280 -30.89 -20.25 4.12
N GLY A 281 -29.75 -20.30 3.42
CA GLY A 281 -28.69 -19.30 3.46
C GLY A 281 -27.49 -19.76 4.29
N TRP A 282 -26.59 -18.86 4.65
CA TRP A 282 -25.38 -19.22 5.40
C TRP A 282 -25.67 -19.60 6.87
N SER A 283 -24.91 -20.56 7.39
CA SER A 283 -24.91 -20.94 8.80
C SER A 283 -24.31 -19.85 9.68
N ARG A 284 -24.57 -19.87 11.00
CA ARG A 284 -23.80 -19.04 11.93
C ARG A 284 -22.27 -19.24 11.77
N PRO A 285 -21.43 -18.25 12.15
CA PRO A 285 -19.99 -18.44 12.27
C PRO A 285 -19.61 -19.56 13.23
N TYR A 286 -18.65 -20.38 12.81
CA TYR A 286 -17.95 -21.34 13.66
C TYR A 286 -16.49 -20.94 13.76
N ASN A 287 -15.99 -20.75 14.99
CA ASN A 287 -14.56 -20.60 15.22
C ASN A 287 -13.88 -21.91 14.82
N ILE A 288 -12.83 -21.83 14.00
CA ILE A 288 -12.19 -23.05 13.45
C ILE A 288 -11.46 -23.86 14.53
N GLY A 289 -11.10 -23.22 15.66
CA GLY A 289 -10.50 -23.83 16.82
C GLY A 289 -9.03 -24.25 16.65
N PRO A 290 -8.43 -24.86 17.70
CA PRO A 290 -7.09 -25.40 17.63
C PRO A 290 -7.03 -26.61 16.68
N PRO A 291 -5.88 -26.87 16.03
CA PRO A 291 -4.59 -26.18 16.21
C PRO A 291 -4.40 -24.94 15.33
N ILE A 292 -5.43 -24.50 14.60
CA ILE A 292 -5.37 -23.31 13.76
C ILE A 292 -5.37 -22.07 14.66
N ASN A 293 -6.47 -21.79 15.35
CA ASN A 293 -6.56 -20.64 16.26
C ASN A 293 -5.84 -20.96 17.58
N THR A 294 -5.11 -19.96 18.05
CA THR A 294 -4.30 -20.01 19.26
C THR A 294 -4.49 -18.70 20.03
N ARG A 295 -3.67 -18.43 21.05
CA ARG A 295 -3.69 -17.14 21.76
C ARG A 295 -3.09 -15.97 20.96
N TYR A 296 -2.53 -16.26 19.79
CA TYR A 296 -1.82 -15.30 18.95
C TYR A 296 -2.78 -14.66 17.94
N TRP A 297 -2.24 -13.98 16.94
CA TRP A 297 -3.02 -13.45 15.84
C TRP A 297 -3.04 -14.48 14.71
N GLU A 298 -4.22 -14.93 14.32
CA GLU A 298 -4.48 -15.79 13.16
C GLU A 298 -5.48 -15.11 12.23
N SER A 299 -5.10 -14.89 10.98
CA SER A 299 -5.86 -14.04 10.07
C SER A 299 -5.60 -14.38 8.60
N GLN A 300 -6.32 -13.69 7.72
CA GLN A 300 -6.16 -13.70 6.26
C GLN A 300 -6.13 -15.12 5.67
N PRO A 301 -7.16 -15.94 5.94
CA PRO A 301 -7.25 -17.30 5.44
C PRO A 301 -7.41 -17.35 3.92
N CYS A 302 -6.84 -18.38 3.31
CA CYS A 302 -7.09 -18.79 1.94
C CYS A 302 -7.25 -20.31 1.87
N LEU A 303 -8.39 -20.76 1.32
CA LEU A 303 -8.69 -22.17 1.16
C LEU A 303 -8.24 -22.63 -0.23
N SER A 304 -7.56 -23.78 -0.31
CA SER A 304 -7.17 -24.37 -1.59
C SER A 304 -8.39 -24.73 -2.47
N PRO A 305 -8.23 -24.79 -3.80
CA PRO A 305 -9.33 -25.08 -4.71
C PRO A 305 -10.03 -26.42 -4.45
N ASP A 306 -9.32 -27.38 -3.87
CA ASP A 306 -9.81 -28.72 -3.50
C ASP A 306 -10.30 -28.81 -2.04
N ASN A 307 -10.32 -27.69 -1.31
CA ASN A 307 -10.67 -27.56 0.11
C ASN A 307 -9.81 -28.43 1.05
N ARG A 308 -8.58 -28.80 0.66
CA ARG A 308 -7.68 -29.66 1.45
C ARG A 308 -6.63 -28.92 2.24
N ASP A 309 -6.24 -27.72 1.81
CA ASP A 309 -5.23 -26.91 2.45
C ASP A 309 -5.82 -25.56 2.85
N LEU A 310 -5.54 -25.15 4.09
CA LEU A 310 -5.85 -23.81 4.59
C LEU A 310 -4.54 -23.07 4.78
N TYR A 311 -4.30 -22.07 3.94
CA TYR A 311 -3.23 -21.10 4.12
C TYR A 311 -3.75 -19.97 5.01
N PHE A 312 -2.92 -19.44 5.89
CA PHE A 312 -3.29 -18.31 6.74
C PHE A 312 -2.05 -17.63 7.30
N VAL A 313 -2.21 -16.43 7.81
CA VAL A 313 -1.13 -15.63 8.39
C VAL A 313 -1.17 -15.70 9.92
N SER A 314 -0.01 -15.81 10.56
CA SER A 314 0.09 -15.78 12.01
C SER A 314 1.39 -15.20 12.53
N ASN A 315 1.30 -14.49 13.66
CA ASN A 315 2.46 -14.01 14.43
C ASN A 315 2.85 -14.96 15.59
N ARG A 316 2.46 -16.24 15.50
CA ARG A 316 2.83 -17.25 16.49
C ARG A 316 4.36 -17.40 16.59
N PRO A 317 4.92 -17.66 17.79
CA PRO A 317 6.36 -17.83 17.95
C PRO A 317 6.91 -19.01 17.15
N GLY A 318 8.16 -18.86 16.70
CA GLY A 318 8.86 -19.85 15.90
C GLY A 318 8.76 -19.62 14.39
N GLY A 319 8.19 -18.50 13.96
CA GLY A 319 8.28 -17.98 12.60
C GLY A 319 9.63 -17.31 12.29
N TYR A 320 9.74 -16.74 11.08
CA TYR A 320 10.90 -16.05 10.54
C TYR A 320 10.90 -14.55 10.84
N GLY A 321 9.72 -13.92 10.88
CA GLY A 321 9.59 -12.47 10.96
C GLY A 321 8.45 -11.99 11.86
N GLY A 322 7.83 -10.89 11.46
CA GLY A 322 6.66 -10.33 12.13
C GLY A 322 5.47 -11.28 12.05
N SER A 323 4.94 -11.45 10.84
CA SER A 323 3.80 -12.30 10.53
C SER A 323 4.17 -13.21 9.37
N ASP A 324 3.93 -14.51 9.54
CA ASP A 324 4.34 -15.51 8.56
C ASP A 324 3.12 -16.22 7.98
N ILE A 325 3.25 -16.74 6.75
CA ILE A 325 2.27 -17.63 6.13
C ILE A 325 2.51 -19.07 6.59
N TYR A 326 1.43 -19.70 7.05
CA TYR A 326 1.34 -21.10 7.44
C TYR A 326 0.35 -21.84 6.54
N VAL A 327 0.52 -23.16 6.44
CA VAL A 327 -0.45 -24.06 5.83
C VAL A 327 -0.88 -25.14 6.83
N SER A 328 -2.16 -25.48 6.84
CA SER A 328 -2.68 -26.66 7.52
C SER A 328 -3.44 -27.55 6.56
N HIS A 329 -3.31 -28.86 6.74
CA HIS A 329 -3.94 -29.87 5.88
C HIS A 329 -5.15 -30.49 6.56
N LEU A 330 -6.25 -30.59 5.83
CA LEU A 330 -7.47 -31.27 6.27
C LEU A 330 -7.23 -32.77 6.38
N GLN A 331 -7.38 -33.30 7.59
CA GLN A 331 -7.14 -34.71 7.90
C GLN A 331 -8.35 -35.59 7.51
N PRO A 332 -8.16 -36.91 7.35
CA PRO A 332 -9.25 -37.84 7.02
C PRO A 332 -10.43 -37.84 8.02
N ASN A 333 -10.18 -37.44 9.26
CA ASN A 333 -11.20 -37.32 10.31
C ASN A 333 -12.00 -36.00 10.24
N GLY A 334 -11.74 -35.14 9.24
CA GLY A 334 -12.43 -33.86 9.05
C GLY A 334 -11.89 -32.71 9.90
N THR A 335 -10.75 -32.88 10.58
CA THR A 335 -10.10 -31.83 11.38
C THR A 335 -8.87 -31.25 10.67
N TRP A 336 -8.52 -30.01 10.98
CA TRP A 336 -7.29 -29.41 10.48
C TRP A 336 -6.06 -29.92 11.25
N GLY A 337 -5.01 -30.25 10.52
CA GLY A 337 -3.72 -30.68 11.09
C GLY A 337 -2.96 -29.54 11.76
N LYS A 338 -1.84 -29.88 12.43
CA LYS A 338 -0.93 -28.86 12.98
C LYS A 338 -0.40 -27.96 11.85
N PRO A 339 -0.52 -26.63 11.94
CA PRO A 339 0.00 -25.74 10.92
C PRO A 339 1.52 -25.86 10.76
N VAL A 340 1.97 -25.78 9.51
CA VAL A 340 3.37 -25.81 9.10
C VAL A 340 3.71 -24.45 8.49
N ASN A 341 4.79 -23.82 8.95
CA ASN A 341 5.30 -22.58 8.38
C ASN A 341 5.80 -22.84 6.94
N LEU A 342 5.52 -21.95 5.99
CA LEU A 342 5.92 -22.15 4.59
C LEU A 342 7.43 -22.05 4.31
N GLY A 343 8.23 -21.70 5.32
CA GLY A 343 9.69 -21.70 5.23
C GLY A 343 10.26 -20.40 4.64
N PRO A 344 11.60 -20.32 4.52
CA PRO A 344 12.32 -19.09 4.19
C PRO A 344 12.24 -18.72 2.70
N ASP A 345 11.70 -19.61 1.86
CA ASP A 345 11.41 -19.31 0.45
C ASP A 345 10.09 -18.55 0.28
N ILE A 346 9.31 -18.39 1.35
CA ILE A 346 8.09 -17.57 1.37
C ILE A 346 8.20 -16.49 2.46
N ASN A 347 8.52 -16.91 3.69
CA ASN A 347 8.54 -16.03 4.86
C ASN A 347 9.90 -15.37 5.07
N THR A 348 9.90 -14.13 5.50
CA THR A 348 11.10 -13.29 5.69
C THR A 348 11.22 -12.82 7.14
N SER A 349 12.10 -11.85 7.41
CA SER A 349 12.11 -11.16 8.70
C SER A 349 11.01 -10.09 8.84
N GLY A 350 10.32 -9.77 7.74
CA GLY A 350 9.23 -8.81 7.66
C GLY A 350 7.86 -9.43 7.96
N ASP A 351 6.81 -8.79 7.48
CA ASP A 351 5.44 -9.26 7.49
C ASP A 351 5.04 -9.80 6.11
N GLU A 352 4.72 -11.09 6.05
CA GLU A 352 4.01 -11.70 4.93
C GLU A 352 2.50 -11.70 5.18
N SER A 353 1.73 -11.37 4.16
CA SER A 353 0.28 -11.22 4.29
C SER A 353 -0.47 -11.63 3.02
N SER A 354 -1.79 -11.67 3.12
CA SER A 354 -2.74 -11.85 2.02
C SER A 354 -2.47 -13.06 1.13
N PRO A 355 -2.23 -14.27 1.68
CA PRO A 355 -1.98 -15.44 0.85
C PRO A 355 -3.20 -15.72 -0.03
N PHE A 356 -2.96 -16.04 -1.30
CA PHE A 356 -3.96 -16.49 -2.25
C PHE A 356 -3.40 -17.63 -3.11
N ILE A 357 -3.91 -18.85 -2.89
CA ILE A 357 -3.56 -19.99 -3.74
C ILE A 357 -4.48 -20.02 -4.97
N HIS A 358 -3.87 -19.95 -6.15
CA HIS A 358 -4.59 -19.94 -7.42
C HIS A 358 -5.32 -21.26 -7.70
N ALA A 359 -6.29 -21.23 -8.63
CA ALA A 359 -7.08 -22.39 -9.03
C ALA A 359 -6.26 -23.57 -9.58
N ASP A 360 -5.04 -23.32 -10.05
CA ASP A 360 -4.09 -24.36 -10.45
C ASP A 360 -3.51 -25.16 -9.27
N ASN A 361 -3.71 -24.70 -8.03
CA ASN A 361 -3.14 -25.21 -6.78
C ASN A 361 -1.59 -25.23 -6.73
N GLN A 362 -0.95 -24.51 -7.66
CA GLN A 362 0.50 -24.50 -7.88
C GLN A 362 1.10 -23.09 -7.74
N THR A 363 0.31 -22.03 -7.89
CA THR A 363 0.76 -20.64 -7.81
C THR A 363 0.18 -19.97 -6.57
N LEU A 364 1.05 -19.60 -5.62
CA LEU A 364 0.69 -18.82 -4.43
C LEU A 364 1.03 -17.36 -4.68
N TYR A 365 0.03 -16.49 -4.58
CA TYR A 365 0.20 -15.05 -4.51
C TYR A 365 0.18 -14.61 -3.05
N PHE A 366 0.93 -13.56 -2.71
CA PHE A 366 0.96 -12.99 -1.36
C PHE A 366 1.57 -11.59 -1.39
N ALA A 367 1.42 -10.83 -0.31
CA ALA A 367 2.08 -9.54 -0.11
C ALA A 367 3.21 -9.65 0.93
N SER A 368 4.28 -8.87 0.80
CA SER A 368 5.39 -8.84 1.77
C SER A 368 6.09 -7.48 1.81
N ASP A 369 6.58 -7.08 2.99
CA ASP A 369 7.48 -5.94 3.20
C ASP A 369 8.96 -6.34 3.38
N GLY A 370 9.27 -7.63 3.32
CA GLY A 370 10.60 -8.16 3.58
C GLY A 370 11.34 -8.66 2.34
N TRP A 371 10.65 -8.89 1.23
CA TRP A 371 11.26 -9.20 -0.06
C TRP A 371 11.69 -7.93 -0.81
N PRO A 372 12.73 -7.99 -1.67
CA PRO A 372 13.07 -6.88 -2.54
C PRO A 372 11.97 -6.62 -3.57
N GLY A 373 11.47 -5.39 -3.60
CA GLY A 373 10.47 -4.94 -4.56
C GLY A 373 10.41 -3.41 -4.69
N VAL A 374 9.32 -2.90 -5.26
CA VAL A 374 9.13 -1.48 -5.62
C VAL A 374 8.80 -0.61 -4.40
N GLY A 375 8.08 -1.14 -3.42
CA GLY A 375 7.44 -0.36 -2.36
C GLY A 375 7.65 -0.92 -0.96
N GLY A 376 6.89 -0.36 -0.01
CA GLY A 376 6.91 -0.81 1.38
C GLY A 376 6.21 -2.14 1.61
N VAL A 377 5.18 -2.45 0.79
CA VAL A 377 4.49 -3.74 0.77
C VAL A 377 4.16 -4.04 -0.68
N ASP A 378 4.71 -5.14 -1.21
CA ASP A 378 4.58 -5.50 -2.61
C ASP A 378 3.87 -6.84 -2.79
N LEU A 379 3.20 -7.03 -3.92
CA LEU A 379 2.61 -8.30 -4.33
C LEU A 379 3.65 -9.19 -5.03
N TYR A 380 3.68 -10.45 -4.63
CA TYR A 380 4.55 -11.49 -5.16
C TYR A 380 3.74 -12.70 -5.60
N TYR A 381 4.33 -13.52 -6.47
CA TYR A 381 3.91 -14.91 -6.63
C TYR A 381 5.08 -15.88 -6.47
N SER A 382 4.78 -17.07 -5.94
CA SER A 382 5.68 -18.21 -5.91
C SER A 382 4.99 -19.43 -6.52
N ARG A 383 5.77 -20.28 -7.18
CA ARG A 383 5.29 -21.54 -7.76
C ARG A 383 5.85 -22.74 -7.04
N ARG A 384 4.99 -23.73 -6.80
CA ARG A 384 5.41 -25.05 -6.34
C ARG A 384 6.38 -25.68 -7.32
N GLN A 385 7.47 -26.21 -6.79
CA GLN A 385 8.47 -26.99 -7.51
C GLN A 385 8.02 -28.46 -7.63
N PRO A 386 8.63 -29.27 -8.52
CA PRO A 386 8.28 -30.68 -8.68
C PRO A 386 8.42 -31.54 -7.42
N ASP A 387 9.26 -31.12 -6.46
CA ASP A 387 9.44 -31.79 -5.16
C ASP A 387 8.43 -31.35 -4.10
N GLY A 388 7.51 -30.43 -4.44
CA GLY A 388 6.47 -29.90 -3.57
C GLY A 388 6.88 -28.67 -2.77
N SER A 389 8.15 -28.27 -2.79
CA SER A 389 8.65 -27.04 -2.16
C SER A 389 8.14 -25.79 -2.89
N TRP A 390 8.19 -24.63 -2.23
CA TRP A 390 7.91 -23.35 -2.87
C TRP A 390 9.17 -22.80 -3.53
N GLY A 391 9.02 -22.27 -4.74
CA GLY A 391 10.10 -21.52 -5.40
C GLY A 391 10.34 -20.16 -4.73
N LYS A 392 11.44 -19.50 -5.11
CA LYS A 392 11.64 -18.10 -4.70
C LYS A 392 10.54 -17.21 -5.24
N PRO A 393 10.04 -16.24 -4.46
CA PRO A 393 8.98 -15.36 -4.90
C PRO A 393 9.47 -14.45 -6.02
N THR A 394 8.58 -14.15 -6.94
CA THR A 394 8.77 -13.19 -8.03
C THR A 394 7.82 -12.04 -7.79
N ASP A 395 8.39 -10.84 -7.63
CA ASP A 395 7.65 -9.58 -7.54
C ASP A 395 6.81 -9.35 -8.81
N LEU A 396 5.61 -8.78 -8.67
CA LEU A 396 4.74 -8.49 -9.81
C LEU A 396 5.18 -7.27 -10.64
N GLY A 397 6.15 -6.50 -10.14
CA GLY A 397 6.81 -5.40 -10.82
C GLY A 397 5.96 -4.14 -10.90
N TYR A 398 6.62 -3.00 -11.12
CA TYR A 398 5.98 -1.77 -11.50
C TYR A 398 5.38 -1.88 -12.92
N PRO A 399 4.14 -1.40 -13.17
CA PRO A 399 3.27 -0.60 -12.27
C PRO A 399 2.18 -1.39 -11.51
N ILE A 400 2.28 -2.72 -11.43
CA ILE A 400 1.39 -3.52 -10.56
C ILE A 400 1.73 -3.24 -9.10
N ASN A 401 3.00 -3.30 -8.73
CA ASN A 401 3.50 -2.79 -7.46
C ASN A 401 3.94 -1.33 -7.62
N THR A 402 3.72 -0.53 -6.59
CA THR A 402 3.98 0.91 -6.54
C THR A 402 4.89 1.23 -5.35
N ILE A 403 5.15 2.51 -5.09
CA ILE A 403 5.90 2.90 -3.88
C ILE A 403 5.04 2.80 -2.61
N ASP A 404 3.71 2.76 -2.78
CA ASP A 404 2.73 2.65 -1.71
C ASP A 404 2.57 1.18 -1.26
N HIS A 405 1.46 0.86 -0.60
CA HIS A 405 1.14 -0.51 -0.23
C HIS A 405 0.23 -1.13 -1.27
N ASP A 406 0.69 -2.21 -1.90
CA ASP A 406 -0.10 -3.02 -2.81
C ASP A 406 -0.50 -4.31 -2.08
N GLY A 407 -1.79 -4.39 -1.71
CA GLY A 407 -2.29 -5.34 -0.74
C GLY A 407 -3.42 -6.20 -1.29
N SER A 408 -3.33 -7.52 -1.07
CA SER A 408 -4.30 -8.54 -1.49
C SER A 408 -4.59 -8.62 -2.99
N ILE A 409 -4.66 -9.85 -3.50
CA ILE A 409 -4.95 -10.13 -4.90
C ILE A 409 -5.78 -11.41 -5.02
N PHE A 410 -6.68 -11.43 -5.98
CA PHE A 410 -7.40 -12.60 -6.43
C PHE A 410 -7.26 -12.72 -7.95
N VAL A 411 -6.77 -13.87 -8.41
CA VAL A 411 -6.65 -14.17 -9.84
C VAL A 411 -7.72 -15.18 -10.22
N THR A 412 -8.51 -14.87 -11.25
CA THR A 412 -9.57 -15.75 -11.75
C THR A 412 -8.99 -17.07 -12.23
N ALA A 413 -9.78 -18.14 -12.16
CA ALA A 413 -9.29 -19.49 -12.44
C ALA A 413 -8.75 -19.71 -13.87
N ASP A 414 -9.14 -18.86 -14.83
CA ASP A 414 -8.59 -18.87 -16.18
C ASP A 414 -7.25 -18.13 -16.32
N GLY A 415 -6.78 -17.50 -15.23
CA GLY A 415 -5.54 -16.74 -15.15
C GLY A 415 -5.55 -15.43 -15.92
N ARG A 416 -6.72 -14.91 -16.34
CA ARG A 416 -6.82 -13.75 -17.23
C ARG A 416 -7.17 -12.44 -16.55
N THR A 417 -7.86 -12.50 -15.42
CA THR A 417 -8.32 -11.32 -14.70
C THR A 417 -7.79 -11.38 -13.27
N ALA A 418 -7.28 -10.26 -12.79
CA ALA A 418 -6.91 -10.08 -11.39
C ALA A 418 -7.75 -8.96 -10.78
N TYR A 419 -8.20 -9.18 -9.54
CA TYR A 419 -8.76 -8.16 -8.66
C TYR A 419 -7.74 -7.94 -7.57
N PHE A 420 -7.31 -6.70 -7.36
CA PHE A 420 -6.30 -6.39 -6.36
C PHE A 420 -6.69 -5.11 -5.64
N ALA A 421 -6.16 -4.91 -4.44
CA ALA A 421 -6.27 -3.63 -3.76
C ALA A 421 -4.91 -2.97 -3.67
N SER A 422 -4.93 -1.65 -3.70
CA SER A 422 -3.74 -0.83 -3.72
C SER A 422 -4.06 0.51 -3.12
N ASP A 423 -3.06 1.06 -2.43
CA ASP A 423 -3.09 2.39 -1.85
C ASP A 423 -2.78 3.50 -2.86
N ARG A 424 -2.63 3.16 -4.15
CA ARG A 424 -2.36 4.09 -5.26
C ARG A 424 -3.43 5.17 -5.39
N SER A 425 -3.01 6.36 -5.82
CA SER A 425 -3.90 7.51 -5.97
C SER A 425 -4.62 7.60 -7.33
N ASP A 426 -4.20 6.79 -8.30
CA ASP A 426 -4.65 6.81 -9.70
C ASP A 426 -5.74 5.75 -10.01
N SER A 427 -6.22 5.04 -9.00
CA SER A 427 -7.31 4.05 -9.11
C SER A 427 -8.70 4.64 -8.96
#